data_AF-A0A023EMF2-F1
#
_entry.id   AF-A0A023EMF2-F1
#
_cell.length_a   1.000
_cell.length_b   1.000
_cell.length_c   1.000
_cell.angle_alpha   90.00
_cell.angle_beta   90.00
_cell.angle_gamma   90.00
#
_symmetry.space_group_name_H-M   'P 1'
#
loop_
_entity.id
_entity.type
_entity.pdbx_description
1 polymer ?
#
loop_
_entity_poly.entity_id
_entity_poly.type
_entity_poly.pdbx_seq_one_letter_code
_entity_poly.pdbx_strand_id
1 'polypeptide(L)'
;YVKFVEGAGARVVPIWINKPREYYENILPNLNGVLLPGGATWFNQSNGYADAGRHIYDVAEEINVQGGYFPLWGTCLGFELLTYLAANGDEHRAHCSSNNQALPLDFKPNFRESRMFAETPDEIVEILASEYVTANFHQYCVTEKNLTDYGLDREWRVMSTNLDWNGLEFISTIEHKVLPFYGVQFHPEKNIYEWVQNKNISHTPNAIKAAQYFADFFVNEARKSEGRFQSEDDIDQHVIYNYPVSFTGLKKSAFEQCYLFEVQRYVEREKKKCNKSRSRNSC
;
A
#
# COMPACT_ATOMS: atom_id res chain seq x y z
N TYR A 1 9.54 2.92 -1.68
CA TYR A 1 8.84 1.67 -1.32
C TYR A 1 9.74 0.46 -1.23
N VAL A 2 10.44 0.02 -2.29
CA VAL A 2 11.34 -1.16 -2.19
C VAL A 2 12.34 -1.02 -1.04
N LYS A 3 13.08 0.08 -1.01
CA LYS A 3 14.03 0.41 0.07
C LYS A 3 13.38 0.48 1.46
N PHE A 4 12.11 0.86 1.54
CA PHE A 4 11.38 0.96 2.81
C PHE A 4 11.11 -0.44 3.40
N VAL A 5 10.72 -1.39 2.55
CA VAL A 5 10.54 -2.79 2.98
C VAL A 5 11.89 -3.45 3.28
N GLU A 6 12.89 -3.24 2.43
CA GLU A 6 14.25 -3.80 2.64
C GLU A 6 14.94 -3.22 3.87
N GLY A 7 14.73 -1.92 4.15
CA GLY A 7 15.26 -1.23 5.32
C GLY A 7 14.78 -1.81 6.65
N ALA A 8 13.67 -2.55 6.66
CA ALA A 8 13.15 -3.28 7.83
C ALA A 8 13.48 -4.80 7.81
N GLY A 9 14.29 -5.24 6.85
CA GLY A 9 14.81 -6.61 6.76
C GLY A 9 13.87 -7.60 6.06
N ALA A 10 13.20 -7.19 4.98
CA ALA A 10 12.41 -8.06 4.12
C ALA A 10 12.85 -8.00 2.64
N ARG A 11 12.67 -9.11 1.91
CA ARG A 11 12.81 -9.16 0.45
C ARG A 11 11.52 -8.65 -0.22
N VAL A 12 11.63 -8.10 -1.43
CA VAL A 12 10.48 -7.55 -2.17
C VAL A 12 10.23 -8.34 -3.46
N VAL A 13 8.96 -8.63 -3.73
CA VAL A 13 8.46 -9.18 -4.99
C VAL A 13 7.50 -8.16 -5.62
N PRO A 14 7.72 -7.69 -6.87
CA PRO A 14 6.74 -6.87 -7.56
C PRO A 14 5.53 -7.73 -7.95
N ILE A 15 4.33 -7.26 -7.58
CA ILE A 15 3.06 -7.90 -7.95
C ILE A 15 2.51 -7.21 -9.20
N TRP A 16 2.21 -7.99 -10.22
CA TRP A 16 1.76 -7.46 -11.51
C TRP A 16 0.30 -7.02 -11.46
N ILE A 17 0.00 -5.87 -12.06
CA ILE A 17 -1.38 -5.49 -12.46
C ILE A 17 -1.77 -6.18 -13.76
N ASN A 18 -3.03 -6.05 -14.19
CA ASN A 18 -3.54 -6.63 -15.43
C ASN A 18 -3.31 -8.16 -15.50
N LYS A 19 -3.58 -8.84 -14.40
CA LYS A 19 -3.56 -10.30 -14.30
C LYS A 19 -4.95 -10.80 -13.87
N PRO A 20 -5.33 -12.04 -14.24
CA PRO A 20 -6.57 -12.64 -13.75
C PRO A 20 -6.46 -12.96 -12.25
N ARG A 21 -7.61 -13.15 -11.59
CA ARG A 21 -7.69 -13.56 -10.17
C ARG A 21 -6.76 -14.73 -9.81
N GLU A 22 -6.69 -15.75 -10.67
CA GLU A 22 -5.82 -16.93 -10.50
C GLU A 22 -4.34 -16.57 -10.27
N TYR A 23 -3.83 -15.50 -10.88
CA TYR A 23 -2.47 -15.06 -10.62
C TYR A 23 -2.27 -14.63 -9.16
N TYR A 24 -3.24 -13.89 -8.60
CA TYR A 24 -3.19 -13.41 -7.23
C TYR A 24 -3.39 -14.56 -6.23
N GLU A 25 -4.32 -15.49 -6.51
CA GLU A 25 -4.51 -16.72 -5.74
C GLU A 25 -3.25 -17.60 -5.72
N ASN A 26 -2.46 -17.60 -6.80
CA ASN A 26 -1.21 -18.34 -6.86
C ASN A 26 -0.04 -17.62 -6.17
N ILE A 27 0.12 -16.31 -6.35
CA ILE A 27 1.31 -15.61 -5.83
C ILE A 27 1.19 -15.27 -4.34
N LEU A 28 0.02 -14.84 -3.87
CA LEU A 28 -0.13 -14.30 -2.51
C LEU A 28 0.16 -15.32 -1.41
N PRO A 29 -0.28 -16.60 -1.48
CA PRO A 29 0.06 -17.60 -0.47
C PRO A 29 1.57 -17.89 -0.34
N ASN A 30 2.37 -17.53 -1.34
CA ASN A 30 3.83 -17.66 -1.31
C ASN A 30 4.54 -16.43 -0.71
N LEU A 31 3.82 -15.33 -0.49
CA LEU A 31 4.32 -14.09 0.11
C LEU A 31 3.94 -14.03 1.60
N ASN A 32 4.47 -13.02 2.30
CA ASN A 32 4.22 -12.80 3.73
C ASN A 32 3.37 -11.57 4.03
N GLY A 33 2.94 -10.84 3.00
CA GLY A 33 2.17 -9.60 3.10
C GLY A 33 2.28 -8.75 1.83
N VAL A 34 1.44 -7.73 1.70
CA VAL A 34 1.45 -6.83 0.53
C VAL A 34 1.42 -5.37 0.94
N LEU A 35 2.31 -4.58 0.33
CA LEU A 35 2.29 -3.12 0.39
C LEU A 35 1.65 -2.56 -0.89
N LEU A 36 0.56 -1.82 -0.71
CA LEU A 36 -0.14 -1.02 -1.71
C LEU A 36 0.44 0.42 -1.68
N PRO A 37 1.26 0.82 -2.67
CA PRO A 37 1.97 2.09 -2.64
C PRO A 37 1.05 3.29 -2.93
N GLY A 38 1.54 4.48 -2.61
CA GLY A 38 0.93 5.72 -3.08
C GLY A 38 1.11 5.92 -4.58
N GLY A 39 0.33 6.84 -5.15
CA GLY A 39 0.32 7.10 -6.59
C GLY A 39 -0.76 8.12 -6.96
N ALA A 40 -1.06 8.21 -8.26
CA ALA A 40 -2.05 9.15 -8.79
C ALA A 40 -2.94 8.53 -9.88
N THR A 41 -3.13 7.21 -9.83
CA THR A 41 -4.01 6.52 -10.79
C THR A 41 -5.47 6.53 -10.33
N TRP A 42 -6.38 6.44 -11.29
CA TRP A 42 -7.81 6.39 -11.03
C TRP A 42 -8.25 4.96 -10.70
N PHE A 43 -9.23 4.82 -9.80
CA PHE A 43 -9.78 3.52 -9.43
C PHE A 43 -10.73 2.91 -10.47
N ASN A 44 -11.16 3.69 -11.47
CA ASN A 44 -12.03 3.21 -12.56
C ASN A 44 -11.28 2.65 -13.78
N GLN A 45 -9.95 2.51 -13.71
CA GLN A 45 -9.16 1.96 -14.80
C GLN A 45 -9.26 0.43 -14.83
N SER A 46 -9.86 -0.10 -15.89
CA SER A 46 -9.92 -1.55 -16.12
C SER A 46 -8.54 -2.15 -16.23
N ASN A 47 -8.36 -3.30 -15.56
CA ASN A 47 -7.11 -4.03 -15.41
C ASN A 47 -5.97 -3.20 -14.78
N GLY A 48 -6.32 -2.11 -14.10
CA GLY A 48 -5.39 -1.18 -13.47
C GLY A 48 -5.04 -1.57 -12.03
N TYR A 49 -4.60 -0.56 -11.29
CA TYR A 49 -4.20 -0.68 -9.89
C TYR A 49 -5.36 -1.10 -8.97
N ALA A 50 -6.55 -0.54 -9.16
CA ALA A 50 -7.71 -0.87 -8.32
C ALA A 50 -8.24 -2.29 -8.55
N ASP A 51 -8.27 -2.76 -9.80
CA ASP A 51 -8.67 -4.14 -10.12
C ASP A 51 -7.69 -5.17 -9.51
N ALA A 52 -6.38 -4.91 -9.63
CA ALA A 52 -5.37 -5.71 -8.95
C ALA A 52 -5.54 -5.64 -7.43
N GLY A 53 -5.79 -4.43 -6.91
CA GLY A 53 -6.09 -4.17 -5.51
C GLY A 53 -7.28 -4.97 -4.99
N ARG A 54 -8.38 -5.05 -5.77
CA ARG A 54 -9.56 -5.85 -5.43
C ARG A 54 -9.20 -7.32 -5.28
N HIS A 55 -8.49 -7.89 -6.26
CA HIS A 55 -8.04 -9.27 -6.18
C HIS A 55 -7.12 -9.51 -4.97
N ILE A 56 -6.20 -8.59 -4.68
CA ILE A 56 -5.30 -8.70 -3.52
C ILE A 56 -6.07 -8.63 -2.22
N TYR A 57 -7.01 -7.68 -2.09
CA TYR A 57 -7.84 -7.51 -0.91
C TYR A 57 -8.66 -8.76 -0.61
N ASP A 58 -9.39 -9.26 -1.61
CA ASP A 58 -10.28 -10.41 -1.46
C ASP A 58 -9.48 -11.67 -1.10
N VAL A 59 -8.37 -11.95 -1.77
CA VAL A 59 -7.53 -13.13 -1.48
C VAL A 59 -6.86 -13.01 -0.11
N ALA A 60 -6.38 -11.82 0.28
CA ALA A 60 -5.83 -11.61 1.60
C ALA A 60 -6.88 -11.80 2.70
N GLU A 61 -8.10 -11.32 2.50
CA GLU A 61 -9.21 -11.56 3.42
C GLU A 61 -9.51 -13.06 3.54
N GLU A 62 -9.61 -13.77 2.41
CA GLU A 62 -9.83 -15.23 2.38
C GLU A 62 -8.75 -16.00 3.17
N ILE A 63 -7.47 -15.65 3.01
CA ILE A 63 -6.36 -16.27 3.76
C ILE A 63 -6.56 -16.07 5.27
N ASN A 64 -6.91 -14.86 5.70
CA ASN A 64 -7.08 -14.55 7.12
C ASN A 64 -8.35 -15.21 7.71
N VAL A 65 -9.46 -15.23 6.97
CA VAL A 65 -10.72 -15.87 7.39
C VAL A 65 -10.56 -17.39 7.52
N GLN A 66 -9.69 -18.00 6.71
CA GLN A 66 -9.35 -19.44 6.81
C GLN A 66 -8.36 -19.77 7.95
N GLY A 67 -8.00 -18.78 8.78
CA GLY A 67 -7.12 -18.96 9.94
C GLY A 67 -5.64 -18.72 9.66
N GLY A 68 -5.28 -18.25 8.46
CA GLY A 68 -3.94 -17.75 8.17
C GLY A 68 -3.70 -16.35 8.73
N TYR A 69 -2.50 -15.81 8.49
CA TYR A 69 -2.14 -14.43 8.80
C TYR A 69 -1.48 -13.79 7.57
N PHE A 70 -2.12 -12.77 7.00
CA PHE A 70 -1.61 -12.11 5.79
C PHE A 70 -1.88 -10.60 5.83
N PRO A 71 -0.86 -9.78 6.17
CA PRO A 71 -1.04 -8.35 6.33
C PRO A 71 -1.08 -7.59 5.01
N LEU A 72 -1.94 -6.57 4.98
CA LEU A 72 -1.96 -5.54 3.93
C LEU A 72 -1.54 -4.20 4.52
N TRP A 73 -0.75 -3.45 3.76
CA TRP A 73 -0.31 -2.10 4.11
C TRP A 73 -0.62 -1.13 2.98
N GLY A 74 -1.43 -0.11 3.24
CA GLY A 74 -1.73 0.97 2.30
C GLY A 74 -1.00 2.26 2.66
N THR A 75 -0.32 2.86 1.68
CA THR A 75 0.26 4.21 1.83
C THR A 75 -0.40 5.18 0.85
N CYS A 76 -0.92 6.31 1.33
CA CYS A 76 -1.55 7.35 0.51
C CYS A 76 -2.63 6.76 -0.43
N LEU A 77 -2.41 6.71 -1.75
CA LEU A 77 -3.33 6.02 -2.68
C LEU A 77 -3.64 4.57 -2.27
N GLY A 78 -2.70 3.86 -1.64
CA GLY A 78 -2.96 2.52 -1.10
C GLY A 78 -3.92 2.53 0.09
N PHE A 79 -3.84 3.53 0.98
CA PHE A 79 -4.80 3.73 2.06
C PHE A 79 -6.19 4.07 1.51
N GLU A 80 -6.23 4.97 0.52
CA GLU A 80 -7.45 5.34 -0.21
C GLU A 80 -8.06 4.12 -0.90
N LEU A 81 -7.23 3.25 -1.47
CA LEU A 81 -7.68 2.02 -2.11
C LEU A 81 -8.25 1.04 -1.09
N LEU A 82 -7.61 0.82 0.07
CA LEU A 82 -8.13 -0.10 1.10
C LEU A 82 -9.54 0.29 1.55
N THR A 83 -9.75 1.58 1.85
CA THR A 83 -11.07 2.08 2.27
C THR A 83 -12.08 2.06 1.12
N TYR A 84 -11.66 2.36 -0.11
CA TYR A 84 -12.51 2.26 -1.30
C TYR A 84 -12.97 0.83 -1.55
N LEU A 85 -12.05 -0.13 -1.36
CA LEU A 85 -12.36 -1.54 -1.54
C LEU A 85 -13.29 -2.07 -0.44
N ALA A 86 -13.09 -1.66 0.81
CA ALA A 86 -13.99 -1.96 1.94
C ALA A 86 -15.39 -1.35 1.74
N ALA A 87 -15.48 -0.17 1.11
CA ALA A 87 -16.76 0.42 0.66
C ALA A 87 -17.32 -0.22 -0.62
N ASN A 88 -16.93 -1.45 -0.97
CA ASN A 88 -17.38 -2.15 -2.18
C ASN A 88 -17.16 -1.39 -3.50
N GLY A 89 -16.16 -0.51 -3.55
CA GLY A 89 -15.87 0.30 -4.73
C GLY A 89 -16.73 1.57 -4.84
N ASP A 90 -17.38 1.99 -3.76
CA ASP A 90 -18.07 3.27 -3.72
C ASP A 90 -17.10 4.41 -3.37
N GLU A 91 -17.11 5.46 -4.19
CA GLU A 91 -16.29 6.65 -3.95
C GLU A 91 -16.83 7.40 -2.73
N HIS A 92 -15.98 7.52 -1.71
CA HIS A 92 -16.30 8.17 -0.44
C HIS A 92 -15.24 9.20 -0.02
N ARG A 93 -14.17 9.37 -0.82
CA ARG A 93 -13.10 10.32 -0.51
C ARG A 93 -13.58 11.74 -0.75
N ALA A 94 -13.17 12.64 0.14
CA ALA A 94 -13.34 14.07 -0.03
C ALA A 94 -12.11 14.66 -0.72
N HIS A 95 -12.30 15.73 -1.51
CA HIS A 95 -11.18 16.55 -1.94
C HIS A 95 -10.54 17.24 -0.74
N CYS A 96 -9.21 17.25 -0.70
CA CYS A 96 -8.43 17.93 0.33
C CYS A 96 -7.17 18.57 -0.26
N SER A 97 -6.59 19.51 0.48
CA SER A 97 -5.43 20.30 0.12
C SER A 97 -4.25 19.95 1.02
N SER A 98 -3.68 18.76 0.86
CA SER A 98 -2.52 18.31 1.63
C SER A 98 -1.40 17.81 0.72
N ASN A 99 -1.06 18.65 -0.26
CA ASN A 99 0.07 18.42 -1.13
C ASN A 99 1.28 19.20 -0.61
N ASN A 100 2.43 18.54 -0.50
CA ASN A 100 3.68 19.15 -0.03
C ASN A 100 3.59 19.71 1.40
N GLN A 101 2.93 18.97 2.29
CA GLN A 101 2.70 19.35 3.68
C GLN A 101 3.40 18.35 4.61
N ALA A 102 4.35 18.83 5.43
CA ALA A 102 4.86 18.06 6.55
C ALA A 102 3.93 18.26 7.75
N LEU A 103 3.57 17.21 8.48
CA LEU A 103 2.64 17.25 9.61
C LEU A 103 3.10 16.36 10.79
N PRO A 104 2.78 16.73 12.05
CA PRO A 104 2.69 15.76 13.15
C PRO A 104 1.46 14.86 12.96
N LEU A 105 1.15 14.00 13.92
CA LEU A 105 -0.07 13.20 13.99
C LEU A 105 -0.92 13.65 15.18
N ASP A 106 -2.19 13.98 14.93
CA ASP A 106 -3.16 14.24 16.00
C ASP A 106 -3.75 12.89 16.45
N PHE A 107 -3.10 12.24 17.42
CA PHE A 107 -3.52 10.93 17.92
C PHE A 107 -4.90 10.97 18.59
N LYS A 108 -5.72 9.94 18.33
CA LYS A 108 -6.95 9.69 19.07
C LYS A 108 -6.64 9.24 20.50
N PRO A 109 -7.47 9.54 21.51
CA PRO A 109 -7.18 9.18 22.90
C PRO A 109 -6.89 7.68 23.13
N ASN A 110 -7.49 6.81 22.32
CA ASN A 110 -7.37 5.35 22.40
C ASN A 110 -6.46 4.74 21.32
N PHE A 111 -5.55 5.52 20.73
CA PHE A 111 -4.64 5.03 19.68
C PHE A 111 -3.81 3.82 20.14
N ARG A 112 -3.43 3.74 21.44
CA ARG A 112 -2.69 2.59 22.01
C ARG A 112 -3.51 1.30 22.15
N GLU A 113 -4.81 1.32 21.92
CA GLU A 113 -5.60 0.08 21.81
C GLU A 113 -5.45 -0.60 20.44
N SER A 114 -4.73 0.04 19.50
CA SER A 114 -4.47 -0.47 18.17
C SER A 114 -3.23 -1.37 18.15
N ARG A 115 -3.15 -2.30 17.19
CA ARG A 115 -1.95 -3.11 16.97
C ARG A 115 -0.78 -2.25 16.49
N MET A 116 -1.05 -1.30 15.60
CA MET A 116 -0.05 -0.36 15.08
C MET A 116 0.60 0.46 16.17
N PHE A 117 -0.12 0.83 17.25
CA PHE A 117 0.43 1.74 18.26
C PHE A 117 0.51 1.22 19.71
N ALA A 118 0.03 0.01 20.00
CA ALA A 118 0.02 -0.55 21.36
C ALA A 118 1.41 -0.52 22.00
N GLU A 119 2.40 -1.08 21.30
CA GLU A 119 3.77 -1.25 21.79
C GLU A 119 4.74 -0.18 21.22
N THR A 120 4.23 0.94 20.68
CA THR A 120 5.10 2.02 20.20
C THR A 120 5.85 2.65 21.38
N PRO A 121 7.19 2.78 21.32
CA PRO A 121 7.96 3.49 22.32
C PRO A 121 7.47 4.94 22.48
N ASP A 122 7.42 5.44 23.72
CA ASP A 122 6.96 6.80 24.01
C ASP A 122 7.75 7.87 23.24
N GLU A 123 9.06 7.68 23.04
CA GLU A 123 9.90 8.56 22.21
C GLU A 123 9.34 8.70 20.78
N ILE A 124 8.92 7.61 20.15
CA ILE A 124 8.38 7.63 18.79
C ILE A 124 6.99 8.29 18.78
N VAL A 125 6.17 8.06 19.80
CA VAL A 125 4.87 8.74 19.95
C VAL A 125 5.07 10.25 20.11
N GLU A 126 6.02 10.69 20.94
CA GLU A 126 6.32 12.11 21.15
C GLU A 126 6.79 12.78 19.85
N ILE A 127 7.70 12.13 19.11
CA ILE A 127 8.15 12.61 17.80
C ILE A 127 6.97 12.76 16.84
N LEU A 128 6.15 11.71 16.71
CA LEU A 128 4.99 11.73 15.80
C LEU A 128 3.97 12.79 16.21
N ALA A 129 3.73 13.01 17.50
CA ALA A 129 2.72 13.94 18.00
C ALA A 129 3.15 15.42 17.94
N SER A 130 4.46 15.71 17.97
CA SER A 130 4.96 17.08 18.16
C SER A 130 5.79 17.64 17.01
N GLU A 131 6.34 16.78 16.14
CA GLU A 131 7.22 17.21 15.05
C GLU A 131 6.58 17.03 13.67
N TYR A 132 6.96 17.89 12.72
CA TYR A 132 6.53 17.83 11.33
C TYR A 132 7.28 16.71 10.57
N VAL A 133 7.01 15.46 10.93
CA VAL A 133 7.75 14.28 10.45
C VAL A 133 7.02 13.47 9.39
N THR A 134 5.71 13.66 9.22
CA THR A 134 4.92 12.90 8.24
C THR A 134 4.74 13.66 6.93
N ALA A 135 5.12 13.06 5.81
CA ALA A 135 5.12 13.70 4.51
C ALA A 135 3.79 13.48 3.76
N ASN A 136 3.02 14.54 3.54
CA ASN A 136 1.70 14.48 2.88
C ASN A 136 1.76 15.03 1.43
N PHE A 137 1.25 14.23 0.49
CA PHE A 137 1.26 14.47 -0.95
C PHE A 137 -0.03 13.98 -1.62
N HIS A 138 -1.18 14.40 -1.11
CA HIS A 138 -2.49 13.93 -1.57
C HIS A 138 -3.48 15.06 -1.82
N GLN A 139 -4.47 14.78 -2.67
CA GLN A 139 -5.55 15.69 -3.05
C GLN A 139 -6.94 15.12 -2.73
N TYR A 140 -6.95 13.89 -2.21
CA TYR A 140 -8.11 13.17 -1.72
C TYR A 140 -7.80 12.66 -0.33
N CYS A 141 -8.80 12.71 0.53
CA CYS A 141 -8.71 12.33 1.92
C CYS A 141 -9.95 11.53 2.33
N VAL A 142 -9.81 10.67 3.33
CA VAL A 142 -10.96 10.05 3.99
C VAL A 142 -11.20 10.79 5.31
N THR A 143 -12.41 11.28 5.52
CA THR A 143 -12.83 11.88 6.80
C THR A 143 -13.52 10.83 7.67
N GLU A 144 -13.55 11.01 9.00
CA GLU A 144 -14.32 10.12 9.88
C GLU A 144 -15.82 10.12 9.54
N LYS A 145 -16.34 11.27 9.09
CA LYS A 145 -17.71 11.35 8.61
C LYS A 145 -17.91 10.44 7.39
N ASN A 146 -17.03 10.50 6.40
CA ASN A 146 -17.12 9.62 5.23
C ASN A 146 -16.96 8.15 5.63
N LEU A 147 -16.04 7.82 6.54
CA LEU A 147 -15.87 6.46 7.03
C LEU A 147 -17.16 5.92 7.67
N THR A 148 -17.82 6.75 8.49
CA THR A 148 -19.06 6.41 9.19
C THR A 148 -20.27 6.34 8.25
N ASP A 149 -20.40 7.28 7.31
CA ASP A 149 -21.50 7.30 6.34
C ASP A 149 -21.57 6.02 5.49
N TYR A 150 -20.42 5.38 5.26
CA TYR A 150 -20.28 4.12 4.53
C TYR A 150 -20.20 2.90 5.46
N GLY A 151 -20.38 3.08 6.77
CA GLY A 151 -20.41 2.02 7.78
C GLY A 151 -19.05 1.35 8.05
N LEU A 152 -17.95 1.93 7.55
CA LEU A 152 -16.60 1.38 7.68
C LEU A 152 -16.01 1.57 9.08
N ASP A 153 -16.55 2.51 9.86
CA ASP A 153 -16.19 2.75 11.26
C ASP A 153 -16.44 1.53 12.17
N ARG A 154 -17.28 0.58 11.72
CA ARG A 154 -17.52 -0.70 12.41
C ARG A 154 -16.34 -1.64 12.31
N GLU A 155 -15.62 -1.61 11.20
CA GLU A 155 -14.55 -2.54 10.86
C GLU A 155 -13.16 -1.92 10.97
N TRP A 156 -13.07 -0.60 10.82
CA TRP A 156 -11.82 0.16 10.86
C TRP A 156 -11.72 0.99 12.13
N ARG A 157 -10.54 1.00 12.73
CA ARG A 157 -10.16 1.88 13.83
C ARG A 157 -9.34 3.03 13.25
N VAL A 158 -9.67 4.25 13.67
CA VAL A 158 -8.89 5.46 13.39
C VAL A 158 -7.95 5.70 14.56
N MET A 159 -6.66 5.88 14.30
CA MET A 159 -5.66 6.14 15.36
C MET A 159 -5.13 7.57 15.36
N SER A 160 -5.19 8.27 14.23
CA SER A 160 -4.84 9.69 14.15
C SER A 160 -5.59 10.41 13.05
N THR A 161 -5.78 11.70 13.25
CA THR A 161 -6.25 12.65 12.24
C THR A 161 -5.21 13.73 11.97
N ASN A 162 -5.49 14.59 11.01
CA ASN A 162 -4.72 15.79 10.69
C ASN A 162 -5.60 16.82 9.98
N LEU A 163 -5.12 18.07 9.91
CA LEU A 163 -5.74 19.15 9.16
C LEU A 163 -4.97 19.44 7.86
N ASP A 164 -5.70 19.54 6.75
CA ASP A 164 -5.15 20.02 5.48
C ASP A 164 -4.91 21.55 5.50
N TRP A 165 -4.39 22.12 4.41
CA TRP A 165 -4.14 23.57 4.32
C TRP A 165 -5.40 24.45 4.44
N ASN A 166 -6.58 23.88 4.19
CA ASN A 166 -7.86 24.58 4.24
C ASN A 166 -8.63 24.30 5.55
N GLY A 167 -8.06 23.53 6.47
CA GLY A 167 -8.68 23.16 7.75
C GLY A 167 -9.66 22.00 7.68
N LEU A 168 -9.66 21.20 6.60
CA LEU A 168 -10.39 19.93 6.56
C LEU A 168 -9.66 18.91 7.44
N GLU A 169 -10.36 18.37 8.44
CA GLU A 169 -9.86 17.22 9.20
C GLU A 169 -10.00 15.93 8.40
N PHE A 170 -8.91 15.19 8.29
CA PHE A 170 -8.85 13.90 7.61
C PHE A 170 -8.16 12.85 8.47
N ILE A 171 -8.45 11.58 8.20
CA ILE A 171 -7.82 10.44 8.85
C ILE A 171 -6.40 10.24 8.29
N SER A 172 -5.41 10.20 9.18
CA SER A 172 -4.01 9.99 8.79
C SER A 172 -3.50 8.57 9.04
N THR A 173 -4.10 7.83 9.99
CA THR A 173 -3.81 6.41 10.22
C THR A 173 -5.06 5.59 10.53
N ILE A 174 -5.16 4.38 9.95
CA ILE A 174 -6.19 3.37 10.25
C ILE A 174 -5.63 1.96 10.35
N GLU A 175 -6.36 1.10 11.04
CA GLU A 175 -6.19 -0.34 10.96
C GLU A 175 -7.55 -1.03 11.00
N HIS A 176 -7.66 -2.18 10.34
CA HIS A 176 -8.85 -3.01 10.45
C HIS A 176 -8.89 -3.66 11.85
N LYS A 177 -10.06 -3.77 12.48
CA LYS A 177 -10.17 -4.22 13.88
C LYS A 177 -9.83 -5.70 14.07
N VAL A 178 -10.07 -6.53 13.04
CA VAL A 178 -9.82 -7.98 13.06
C VAL A 178 -8.66 -8.39 12.14
N LEU A 179 -8.84 -8.19 10.82
CA LEU A 179 -7.82 -8.46 9.80
C LEU A 179 -6.55 -7.61 10.00
N PRO A 180 -5.35 -8.11 9.67
CA PRO A 180 -4.08 -7.39 9.77
C PRO A 180 -3.90 -6.39 8.60
N PHE A 181 -4.90 -5.55 8.35
CA PHE A 181 -4.87 -4.52 7.31
C PHE A 181 -4.63 -3.16 7.93
N TYR A 182 -3.70 -2.41 7.34
CA TYR A 182 -3.16 -1.17 7.89
C TYR A 182 -3.09 -0.10 6.82
N GLY A 183 -3.30 1.16 7.19
CA GLY A 183 -3.22 2.26 6.25
C GLY A 183 -2.68 3.53 6.88
N VAL A 184 -1.82 4.23 6.13
CA VAL A 184 -1.31 5.57 6.45
C VAL A 184 -1.55 6.50 5.26
N GLN A 185 -2.10 7.69 5.49
CA GLN A 185 -2.35 8.65 4.42
C GLN A 185 -1.07 9.39 3.98
N PHE A 186 -0.11 9.53 4.89
CA PHE A 186 1.21 10.12 4.64
C PHE A 186 2.22 9.09 4.11
N HIS A 187 3.40 9.56 3.73
CA HIS A 187 4.46 8.79 3.08
C HIS A 187 5.70 8.61 3.98
N PRO A 188 5.74 7.59 4.86
CA PRO A 188 6.91 7.35 5.70
C PRO A 188 8.17 7.00 4.88
N GLU A 189 8.01 6.41 3.69
CA GLU A 189 9.16 6.05 2.85
C GLU A 189 9.95 7.27 2.34
N LYS A 190 9.32 8.44 2.27
CA LYS A 190 9.94 9.64 1.70
C LYS A 190 11.02 10.23 2.59
N ASN A 191 10.84 10.19 3.91
CA ASN A 191 11.76 10.78 4.87
C ASN A 191 13.19 10.23 4.74
N ILE A 192 13.33 8.96 4.36
CA ILE A 192 14.62 8.28 4.28
C ILE A 192 15.17 8.28 2.85
N TYR A 193 14.29 8.14 1.83
CA TYR A 193 14.74 7.74 0.49
C TYR A 193 14.50 8.75 -0.64
N GLU A 194 13.70 9.80 -0.43
CA GLU A 194 13.34 10.75 -1.50
C GLU A 194 13.88 12.15 -1.23
N TRP A 195 14.77 12.65 -2.09
CA TRP A 195 15.51 13.91 -1.90
C TRP A 195 15.16 14.97 -2.96
N VAL A 196 14.00 14.81 -3.61
CA VAL A 196 13.55 15.65 -4.71
C VAL A 196 13.45 17.10 -4.25
N GLN A 197 14.08 18.02 -4.98
CA GLN A 197 14.12 19.45 -4.63
C GLN A 197 12.73 20.09 -4.56
N ASN A 198 12.61 21.13 -3.73
CA ASN A 198 11.37 21.89 -3.51
C ASN A 198 10.20 21.06 -2.96
N LYS A 199 10.52 19.97 -2.26
CA LYS A 199 9.56 19.16 -1.52
C LYS A 199 9.74 19.37 -0.03
N ASN A 200 8.62 19.55 0.68
CA ASN A 200 8.57 19.68 2.13
C ASN A 200 8.57 18.28 2.76
N ILE A 201 9.72 17.62 2.66
CA ILE A 201 9.96 16.30 3.24
C ILE A 201 10.97 16.50 4.38
N SER A 202 10.60 16.03 5.57
CA SER A 202 11.50 16.13 6.72
C SER A 202 12.54 15.01 6.68
N HIS A 203 13.82 15.39 6.75
CA HIS A 203 14.98 14.50 6.79
C HIS A 203 15.72 14.59 8.14
N THR A 204 15.05 15.06 9.20
CA THR A 204 15.65 15.09 10.53
C THR A 204 15.90 13.66 11.05
N PRO A 205 16.84 13.47 12.00
CA PRO A 205 17.04 12.16 12.63
C PRO A 205 15.74 11.57 13.21
N ASN A 206 14.88 12.41 13.77
CA ASN A 206 13.59 12.00 14.33
C ASN A 206 12.59 11.61 13.24
N ALA A 207 12.56 12.31 12.10
CA ALA A 207 11.75 11.92 10.96
C ALA A 207 12.15 10.55 10.41
N ILE A 208 13.47 10.26 10.37
CA ILE A 208 13.99 8.95 9.96
C ILE A 208 13.59 7.86 10.95
N LYS A 209 13.72 8.10 12.27
CA LYS A 209 13.26 7.16 13.31
C LYS A 209 11.76 6.86 13.19
N ALA A 210 10.94 7.89 13.04
CA ALA A 210 9.49 7.76 12.88
C ALA A 210 9.12 6.99 11.60
N ALA A 211 9.80 7.26 10.49
CA ALA A 211 9.60 6.53 9.24
C ALA A 211 9.98 5.04 9.36
N GLN A 212 11.13 4.75 9.98
CA GLN A 212 11.62 3.39 10.17
C GLN A 212 10.66 2.56 11.03
N TYR A 213 10.04 3.18 12.04
CA TYR A 213 9.04 2.51 12.89
C TYR A 213 7.92 1.85 12.08
N PHE A 214 7.35 2.57 11.09
CA PHE A 214 6.27 2.02 10.27
C PHE A 214 6.74 0.86 9.36
N ALA A 215 7.98 0.93 8.86
CA ALA A 215 8.58 -0.17 8.10
C ALA A 215 8.74 -1.41 8.99
N ASP A 216 9.33 -1.22 10.17
CA ASP A 216 9.57 -2.30 11.14
C ASP A 216 8.26 -2.93 11.59
N PHE A 217 7.24 -2.13 11.88
CA PHE A 217 5.91 -2.61 12.21
C PHE A 217 5.34 -3.51 11.11
N PHE A 218 5.30 -3.03 9.86
CA PHE A 218 4.73 -3.82 8.76
C PHE A 218 5.52 -5.12 8.51
N VAL A 219 6.85 -5.07 8.56
CA VAL A 219 7.65 -6.29 8.39
C VAL A 219 7.49 -7.25 9.58
N ASN A 220 7.31 -6.74 10.80
CA ASN A 220 6.98 -7.58 11.96
C ASN A 220 5.62 -8.25 11.82
N GLU A 221 4.63 -7.57 11.23
CA GLU A 221 3.35 -8.18 10.86
C GLU A 221 3.54 -9.29 9.83
N ALA A 222 4.38 -9.06 8.82
CA ALA A 222 4.65 -10.05 7.78
C ALA A 222 5.35 -11.30 8.33
N ARG A 223 6.21 -11.16 9.36
CA ARG A 223 6.86 -12.31 10.04
C ARG A 223 5.88 -13.28 10.70
N LYS A 224 4.64 -12.87 10.94
CA LYS A 224 3.57 -13.74 11.50
C LYS A 224 2.91 -14.62 10.43
N SER A 225 3.17 -14.34 9.15
CA SER A 225 2.68 -15.14 8.02
C SER A 225 3.57 -16.35 7.76
N GLU A 226 2.97 -17.51 7.51
CA GLU A 226 3.69 -18.75 7.16
C GLU A 226 3.95 -18.93 5.66
N GLY A 227 3.55 -17.94 4.85
CA GLY A 227 3.71 -17.97 3.39
C GLY A 227 5.17 -18.13 2.97
N ARG A 228 5.39 -18.98 1.97
CA ARG A 228 6.73 -19.31 1.46
C ARG A 228 6.64 -19.91 0.08
N PHE A 229 7.63 -19.60 -0.76
CA PHE A 229 7.85 -20.29 -2.03
C PHE A 229 8.36 -21.72 -1.79
N GLN A 230 8.30 -22.57 -2.82
CA GLN A 230 8.68 -23.98 -2.70
C GLN A 230 10.18 -24.19 -2.47
N SER A 231 11.01 -23.28 -2.99
CA SER A 231 12.46 -23.30 -2.86
C SER A 231 13.06 -21.90 -3.02
N GLU A 232 14.35 -21.75 -2.70
CA GLU A 232 15.08 -20.50 -2.98
C GLU A 232 15.15 -20.21 -4.50
N ASP A 233 15.36 -21.23 -5.33
CA ASP A 233 15.34 -21.10 -6.80
C ASP A 233 14.00 -20.58 -7.35
N ASP A 234 12.90 -20.84 -6.64
CA ASP A 234 11.56 -20.36 -7.00
C ASP A 234 11.40 -18.87 -6.65
N ILE A 235 11.70 -18.47 -5.41
CA ILE A 235 11.62 -17.04 -5.03
C ILE A 235 12.62 -16.17 -5.80
N ASP A 236 13.81 -16.70 -6.14
CA ASP A 236 14.83 -15.98 -6.91
C ASP A 236 14.35 -15.55 -8.30
N GLN A 237 13.31 -16.17 -8.85
CA GLN A 237 12.68 -15.75 -10.11
C GLN A 237 11.73 -14.56 -9.95
N HIS A 238 11.31 -14.27 -8.71
CA HIS A 238 10.27 -13.30 -8.39
C HIS A 238 10.81 -12.05 -7.71
N VAL A 239 11.98 -12.10 -7.07
CA VAL A 239 12.54 -10.97 -6.32
C VAL A 239 12.81 -9.75 -7.20
N ILE A 240 12.67 -8.56 -6.59
CA ILE A 240 12.91 -7.26 -7.22
C ILE A 240 14.34 -7.10 -7.76
N TYR A 241 15.29 -7.89 -7.28
CA TYR A 241 16.69 -7.90 -7.71
C TYR A 241 16.88 -8.23 -9.19
N ASN A 242 15.90 -8.88 -9.81
CA ASN A 242 15.91 -9.20 -11.23
C ASN A 242 15.65 -7.98 -12.14
N TYR A 243 15.32 -6.82 -11.57
CA TYR A 243 14.88 -5.66 -12.34
C TYR A 243 15.82 -4.47 -12.16
N PRO A 244 16.19 -3.77 -13.24
CA PRO A 244 16.99 -2.56 -13.13
C PRO A 244 16.15 -1.39 -12.62
N VAL A 245 16.70 -0.62 -11.70
CA VAL A 245 16.12 0.64 -11.24
C VAL A 245 16.57 1.80 -12.13
N SER A 246 15.64 2.70 -12.48
CA SER A 246 15.91 3.89 -13.28
C SER A 246 16.02 5.13 -12.41
N PHE A 247 17.04 5.97 -12.65
CA PHE A 247 17.15 7.28 -12.01
C PHE A 247 16.19 8.29 -12.68
N THR A 248 15.05 8.52 -12.04
CA THR A 248 13.97 9.38 -12.56
C THR A 248 13.98 10.81 -12.01
N GLY A 249 14.74 11.08 -10.94
CA GLY A 249 14.90 12.43 -10.38
C GLY A 249 15.40 13.45 -11.41
N LEU A 250 16.31 13.06 -12.31
CA LEU A 250 16.79 13.90 -13.43
C LEU A 250 15.68 14.33 -14.40
N LYS A 251 14.58 13.57 -14.46
CA LYS A 251 13.42 13.85 -15.30
C LYS A 251 12.35 14.64 -14.56
N LYS A 252 12.68 15.25 -13.41
CA LYS A 252 11.76 15.99 -12.53
C LYS A 252 10.58 15.13 -12.05
N SER A 253 10.81 13.83 -11.90
CA SER A 253 9.87 12.90 -11.24
C SER A 253 9.68 13.31 -9.77
N ALA A 254 8.56 12.88 -9.18
CA ALA A 254 8.33 12.98 -7.73
C ALA A 254 9.14 11.95 -6.92
N PHE A 255 9.94 11.12 -7.60
CA PHE A 255 10.78 10.08 -7.03
C PHE A 255 12.19 10.15 -7.62
N GLU A 256 13.20 9.90 -6.79
CA GLU A 256 14.58 9.75 -7.23
C GLU A 256 14.69 8.56 -8.18
N GLN A 257 14.16 7.41 -7.78
CA GLN A 257 14.33 6.15 -8.50
C GLN A 257 13.01 5.40 -8.67
N CYS A 258 12.79 4.86 -9.87
CA CYS A 258 11.63 4.02 -10.17
C CYS A 258 12.06 2.72 -10.85
N TYR A 259 11.42 1.62 -10.48
CA TYR A 259 11.39 0.40 -11.29
C TYR A 259 10.32 0.58 -12.37
N LEU A 260 10.69 0.38 -13.62
CA LEU A 260 9.80 0.53 -14.77
C LEU A 260 9.64 -0.84 -15.42
N PHE A 261 8.38 -1.24 -15.61
CA PHE A 261 8.04 -2.55 -16.14
C PHE A 261 7.28 -2.39 -17.46
N GLU A 262 7.63 -3.20 -18.46
CA GLU A 262 6.91 -3.19 -19.73
C GLU A 262 5.51 -3.78 -19.58
N VAL A 263 4.54 -3.14 -20.23
CA VAL A 263 3.18 -3.68 -20.29
C VAL A 263 3.21 -4.93 -21.15
N GLN A 264 3.16 -6.11 -20.52
CA GLN A 264 2.88 -7.35 -21.24
C GLN A 264 1.44 -7.28 -21.75
N ARG A 265 1.28 -6.92 -23.04
CA ARG A 265 0.00 -7.07 -23.72
C ARG A 265 -0.33 -8.56 -23.71
N TYR A 266 -1.41 -8.94 -23.02
CA TYR A 266 -2.00 -10.27 -23.14
C TYR A 266 -2.48 -10.41 -24.59
N VAL A 267 -1.61 -10.91 -25.47
CA VAL A 267 -2.05 -11.32 -26.79
C VAL A 267 -2.77 -12.64 -26.57
N GLU A 268 -4.08 -12.70 -26.82
CA GLU A 268 -4.85 -13.93 -26.95
C GLU A 268 -4.34 -14.79 -28.14
N ARG A 269 -3.06 -15.16 -28.14
CA ARG A 269 -2.56 -16.29 -28.89
C ARG A 269 -2.87 -17.48 -28.00
N GLU A 270 -4.03 -18.10 -28.19
CA GLU A 270 -4.31 -19.53 -27.89
C GLU A 270 -5.80 -19.92 -28.15
N LYS A 271 -6.71 -19.01 -28.52
CA LYS A 271 -8.07 -19.43 -28.99
C LYS A 271 -8.25 -19.55 -30.51
N LYS A 272 -7.31 -19.09 -31.33
CA LYS A 272 -7.37 -19.22 -32.80
C LYS A 272 -6.73 -20.48 -33.38
N LYS A 273 -6.02 -21.30 -32.59
CA LYS A 273 -5.46 -22.57 -33.07
C LYS A 273 -6.45 -23.75 -33.02
N CYS A 274 -7.50 -23.69 -32.20
CA CYS A 274 -8.48 -24.78 -32.11
C CYS A 274 -9.62 -24.70 -33.16
N ASN A 275 -9.91 -23.52 -33.71
CA ASN A 275 -10.98 -23.34 -34.71
C ASN A 275 -10.55 -23.51 -36.18
N LYS A 276 -9.25 -23.73 -36.46
CA LYS A 276 -8.75 -23.99 -37.84
C LYS A 276 -8.49 -25.46 -38.16
N SER A 277 -8.55 -26.37 -37.18
CA SER A 277 -8.37 -27.81 -37.40
C SER A 277 -9.67 -28.59 -37.56
N ARG A 278 -10.85 -27.96 -37.39
CA ARG A 278 -12.17 -28.62 -37.51
C ARG A 278 -12.90 -28.43 -38.84
N SER A 279 -12.29 -27.80 -39.85
CA SER A 279 -12.96 -27.55 -41.15
C SER A 279 -12.35 -28.27 -42.36
N ARG A 280 -11.55 -29.32 -42.15
CA ARG A 280 -11.04 -30.17 -43.25
C ARG A 280 -11.18 -31.63 -42.87
N ASN A 281 -12.40 -32.16 -42.98
CA ASN A 281 -12.71 -33.57 -43.24
C ASN A 281 -14.22 -33.73 -43.40
N SER A 282 -14.70 -33.68 -44.64
CA SER A 282 -15.98 -34.29 -45.06
C SER A 282 -16.03 -34.35 -46.58
N CYS A 283 -16.05 -35.59 -47.10
CA CYS A 283 -16.36 -36.09 -48.46
C CYS A 283 -15.71 -35.41 -49.67
#